data_AF-A0A353Y3M1-F1
#
_entry.id   AF-A0A353Y3M1-F1
#
_cell.length_a   1.000
_cell.length_b   1.000
_cell.length_c   1.000
_cell.angle_alpha   90.00
_cell.angle_beta   90.00
_cell.angle_gamma   90.00
#
_symmetry.space_group_name_H-M   'P 1'
#
loop_
_entity.id
_entity.type
_entity.pdbx_description
1 polymer ?
#
loop_
_entity_poly.entity_id
_entity_poly.type
_entity_poly.pdbx_seq_one_letter_code
_entity_poly.pdbx_strand_id
1 'polypeptide(L)'
;MPAITQEHLQRAFEAMHWPGWTFDAAMANDMRRRLVVCRAHQLRTREWLASLPPGPTQAVRRVRLNAQGEVDGWCTQAVMGPRTETPQLTLPLNPT
;
A
#
# COMPACT_ATOMS: atom_id res chain seq x y z
N MET A 1 4.84 -0.61 -9.81
CA MET A 1 3.74 -1.29 -9.09
C MET A 1 3.57 -2.68 -9.69
N PRO A 2 3.75 -3.80 -8.96
CA PRO A 2 3.67 -5.16 -9.53
C PRO A 2 2.27 -5.47 -10.08
N ALA A 3 2.18 -6.37 -11.05
CA ALA A 3 0.90 -6.82 -11.62
C ALA A 3 0.09 -7.67 -10.63
N ILE A 4 -1.23 -7.78 -10.87
CA ILE A 4 -2.06 -8.75 -10.15
C ILE A 4 -1.71 -10.15 -10.64
N THR A 5 -1.56 -11.08 -9.68
CA THR A 5 -1.38 -12.51 -9.95
C THR A 5 -2.67 -13.28 -9.67
N GLN A 6 -2.77 -14.50 -10.17
CA GLN A 6 -3.89 -15.41 -9.89
C GLN A 6 -4.07 -15.66 -8.39
N GLU A 7 -2.97 -15.75 -7.65
CA GLU A 7 -2.97 -15.91 -6.20
C GLU A 7 -3.70 -14.75 -5.49
N HIS A 8 -3.48 -13.51 -5.93
CA HIS A 8 -4.19 -12.36 -5.38
C HIS A 8 -5.71 -12.45 -5.61
N LEU A 9 -6.14 -12.99 -6.75
CA LEU A 9 -7.57 -13.17 -7.07
C LEU A 9 -8.19 -14.24 -6.17
N GLN A 10 -7.51 -15.37 -5.97
CA GLN A 10 -7.97 -16.44 -5.09
C GLN A 10 -8.07 -15.97 -3.63
N ARG A 11 -7.01 -15.35 -3.09
CA ARG A 11 -7.01 -14.80 -1.74
C ARG A 11 -8.04 -13.69 -1.56
N ALA A 12 -8.26 -12.87 -2.59
CA ALA A 12 -9.31 -11.86 -2.58
C ALA A 12 -10.69 -12.50 -2.47
N PHE A 13 -10.98 -13.55 -3.25
CA PHE A 13 -12.25 -14.26 -3.20
C PHE A 13 -12.47 -14.95 -1.85
N GLU A 14 -11.47 -15.63 -1.31
CA GLU A 14 -11.53 -16.27 0.02
C GLU A 14 -11.87 -15.25 1.12
N ALA A 15 -11.28 -14.05 1.06
CA ALA A 15 -11.52 -12.98 2.02
C ALA A 15 -12.94 -12.37 1.95
N MET A 16 -13.69 -12.59 0.86
CA MET A 16 -15.06 -12.09 0.72
C MET A 16 -16.09 -12.98 1.43
N HIS A 17 -15.71 -14.22 1.79
CA HIS A 17 -16.57 -15.19 2.49
C HIS A 17 -17.97 -15.36 1.87
N TRP A 18 -18.06 -15.40 0.53
CA TRP A 18 -19.36 -15.52 -0.15
C TRP A 18 -19.94 -16.94 -0.04
N PRO A 19 -21.08 -17.12 0.64
CA PRO A 19 -21.69 -18.44 0.81
C PRO A 19 -22.25 -18.95 -0.53
N GLY A 20 -21.99 -20.22 -0.84
CA GLY A 20 -22.52 -20.88 -2.03
C GLY A 20 -21.91 -20.43 -3.36
N TRP A 21 -20.84 -19.65 -3.33
CA TRP A 21 -20.09 -19.28 -4.54
C TRP A 21 -18.79 -20.04 -4.61
N THR A 22 -18.44 -20.49 -5.81
CA THR A 22 -17.09 -20.93 -6.14
C THR A 22 -16.34 -19.79 -6.82
N PHE A 23 -15.01 -19.86 -6.80
CA PHE A 23 -14.17 -18.88 -7.46
C PHE A 23 -14.52 -18.76 -8.95
N ASP A 24 -14.62 -19.88 -9.67
CA ASP A 24 -14.94 -19.89 -11.10
C ASP A 24 -16.31 -19.30 -11.41
N ALA A 25 -17.33 -19.62 -10.60
CA ALA A 25 -18.67 -19.05 -10.75
C ALA A 25 -18.67 -17.53 -10.50
N ALA A 26 -17.92 -17.07 -9.50
CA ALA A 26 -17.80 -15.65 -9.21
C ALA A 26 -17.03 -14.89 -10.30
N MET A 27 -16.02 -15.51 -10.91
CA MET A 27 -15.26 -14.93 -12.01
C MET A 27 -16.03 -14.92 -13.34
N ALA A 28 -16.99 -15.84 -13.53
CA ALA A 28 -17.90 -15.83 -14.68
C ALA A 28 -18.98 -14.73 -14.58
N ASN A 29 -19.33 -14.29 -13.36
CA ASN A 29 -20.28 -13.19 -13.15
C ASN A 29 -19.58 -11.82 -13.19
N ASP A 30 -20.02 -10.92 -14.07
CA ASP A 30 -19.32 -9.65 -14.30
C ASP A 30 -19.20 -8.77 -13.05
N MET A 31 -20.27 -8.63 -12.27
CA MET A 31 -20.26 -7.81 -11.05
C MET A 31 -19.33 -8.39 -9.99
N ARG A 32 -19.43 -9.70 -9.72
CA ARG A 32 -18.62 -10.37 -8.71
C ARG A 32 -17.14 -10.38 -9.10
N ARG A 33 -16.83 -10.65 -10.38
CA ARG A 33 -15.48 -10.54 -10.92
C ARG A 33 -14.86 -9.18 -10.63
N ARG A 34 -15.59 -8.08 -10.90
CA ARG A 34 -15.09 -6.71 -10.62
C ARG A 34 -14.78 -6.50 -9.14
N LEU A 35 -15.64 -6.99 -8.25
CA LEU A 35 -15.40 -6.90 -6.80
C LEU A 35 -14.15 -7.68 -6.36
N VAL A 36 -13.98 -8.91 -6.86
CA VAL A 36 -12.80 -9.73 -6.58
C VAL A 36 -11.53 -9.04 -7.10
N VAL A 37 -11.56 -8.51 -8.32
CA VAL A 37 -10.43 -7.79 -8.92
C VAL A 37 -10.08 -6.53 -8.11
N CYS A 38 -11.07 -5.73 -7.71
CA CYS A 38 -10.85 -4.57 -6.85
C CYS A 38 -10.18 -4.96 -5.52
N ARG A 39 -10.64 -6.04 -4.89
CA ARG A 39 -10.04 -6.54 -3.65
C ARG A 39 -8.62 -7.07 -3.86
N ALA A 40 -8.37 -7.75 -4.97
CA ALA A 40 -7.03 -8.19 -5.36
C ALA A 40 -6.06 -7.01 -5.57
N HIS A 41 -6.52 -5.91 -6.19
CA HIS A 41 -5.72 -4.68 -6.29
C HIS A 41 -5.33 -4.14 -4.91
N GLN A 42 -6.23 -4.18 -3.93
CA GLN A 42 -5.95 -3.74 -2.55
C GLN A 42 -4.90 -4.65 -1.87
N LEU A 43 -5.06 -5.97 -1.97
CA LEU A 43 -4.11 -6.94 -1.41
C LEU A 43 -2.70 -6.75 -1.99
N ARG A 44 -2.61 -6.72 -3.32
CA ARG A 44 -1.37 -6.47 -4.07
C ARG A 44 -0.71 -5.14 -3.70
N THR A 45 -1.50 -4.10 -3.44
CA THR A 45 -0.99 -2.80 -2.97
C THR A 45 -0.46 -2.88 -1.56
N ARG A 46 -1.18 -3.54 -0.66
CA ARG A 46 -0.74 -3.75 0.73
C ARG A 46 0.55 -4.55 0.80
N GLU A 47 0.66 -5.64 0.04
CA GLU A 47 1.87 -6.47 0.00
C GLU A 47 3.06 -5.72 -0.58
N TRP A 48 2.85 -4.99 -1.68
CA TRP A 48 3.89 -4.13 -2.24
C TRP A 48 4.34 -3.06 -1.24
N LEU A 49 3.41 -2.38 -0.56
CA LEU A 49 3.74 -1.39 0.46
C LEU A 49 4.49 -1.99 1.66
N ALA A 50 4.15 -3.23 2.05
CA ALA A 50 4.82 -3.96 3.12
C ALA A 50 6.24 -4.44 2.73
N SER A 51 6.47 -4.73 1.45
CA SER A 51 7.80 -5.08 0.94
C SER A 51 8.76 -3.89 0.83
N LEU A 52 8.22 -2.66 0.83
CA LEU A 52 9.02 -1.46 0.74
C LEU A 52 9.62 -1.12 2.12
N PRO A 53 10.85 -0.57 2.16
CA PRO A 53 11.40 -0.01 3.37
C PRO A 53 10.47 1.04 3.98
N PRO A 54 10.48 1.21 5.33
CA PRO A 54 9.83 2.34 5.98
C PRO A 54 10.23 3.64 5.28
N GLY A 55 9.23 4.48 4.95
CA GLY A 55 9.51 5.74 4.28
C GLY A 55 10.32 6.68 5.18
N PRO A 56 11.08 7.62 4.59
CA PRO A 56 11.81 8.60 5.37
C PRO A 56 10.84 9.43 6.20
N THR A 57 11.21 9.71 7.45
CA THR A 57 10.46 10.60 8.32
C THR A 57 11.07 11.99 8.23
N GLN A 58 10.24 13.00 7.99
CA GLN A 58 10.65 14.41 7.95
C GLN A 58 10.06 15.14 9.15
N ALA A 59 10.88 15.95 9.81
CA ALA A 59 10.43 16.88 10.83
C ALA A 59 9.76 18.10 10.18
N VAL A 60 8.50 18.37 10.52
CA VAL A 60 7.75 19.53 10.03
C VAL A 60 7.32 20.39 11.22
N ARG A 61 7.58 21.70 11.12
CA ARG A 61 7.09 22.68 12.09
C ARG A 61 5.59 22.90 11.90
N ARG A 62 4.85 22.86 13.01
CA ARG A 62 3.42 23.17 13.05
C ARG A 62 3.09 24.12 14.19
N VAL A 63 1.98 24.83 14.03
CA VAL A 63 1.36 25.61 15.10
C VAL A 63 0.60 24.64 16.02
N ARG A 64 0.76 24.84 17.32
CA ARG A 64 -0.01 24.16 18.37
C ARG A 64 -1.15 25.08 18.78
N LEU A 65 -2.35 24.53 18.82
CA LEU A 65 -3.55 25.24 19.24
C LEU A 65 -3.96 24.77 20.64
N ASN A 66 -4.49 25.67 21.46
CA ASN A 66 -5.12 25.33 22.73
C ASN A 66 -6.53 24.74 22.51
N ALA A 67 -7.23 24.38 23.59
CA ALA A 67 -8.57 23.81 23.53
C ALA A 67 -9.62 24.78 22.93
N GLN A 68 -9.33 26.08 22.93
CA GLN A 68 -10.16 27.16 22.39
C GLN A 68 -9.82 27.48 20.92
N GLY A 69 -8.82 26.81 20.34
CA GLY A 69 -8.39 27.02 18.95
C GLY A 69 -7.43 28.20 18.74
N GLU A 70 -6.94 28.82 19.80
CA GLU A 70 -5.97 29.91 19.74
C GLU A 70 -4.53 29.37 19.70
N VAL A 71 -3.60 30.17 19.19
CA VAL A 71 -2.19 29.80 19.06
C VAL A 71 -1.53 29.71 20.44
N ASP A 72 -1.20 28.49 20.86
CA ASP A 72 -0.50 28.18 22.12
C ASP A 72 1.02 28.17 21.93
N GLY A 73 1.49 27.82 20.73
CA GLY A 73 2.91 27.89 20.40
C GLY A 73 3.28 27.10 19.16
N TRP A 74 4.56 26.73 19.06
CA TRP A 74 5.09 25.93 17.97
C TRP A 74 5.40 24.50 18.44
N CYS A 75 5.26 23.53 17.54
CA CYS A 75 5.69 22.15 17.76
C CYS A 75 6.36 21.59 16.50
N THR A 76 7.11 20.52 16.69
CA THR A 76 7.69 19.74 15.60
C THR A 76 6.99 18.40 15.56
N GLN A 77 6.45 18.03 14.40
CA GLN A 77 5.82 16.73 14.18
C GLN A 77 6.66 15.92 13.18
N ALA A 78 6.92 14.67 13.53
CA ALA A 78 7.44 13.69 12.59
C ALA A 78 6.31 13.30 11.62
N VAL A 79 6.48 13.57 10.32
CA VAL A 79 5.54 13.18 9.26
C VAL A 79 6.25 12.33 8.22
N MET A 80 5.50 11.54 7.46
CA MET A 80 6.07 10.84 6.31
C MET A 80 6.58 11.87 5.28
N GLY A 81 7.87 11.82 4.99
CA GLY A 81 8.50 12.59 3.94
C GLY A 81 8.32 11.96 2.56
N PRO A 82 8.71 12.65 1.49
CA PRO A 82 8.67 12.10 0.14
C PRO A 82 9.56 10.86 0.04
N ARG A 83 9.05 9.77 -0.55
CA ARG A 83 9.86 8.60 -0.85
C ARG A 83 10.81 8.93 -2.00
N THR A 84 12.11 8.93 -1.71
CA THR A 84 13.17 9.03 -2.70
C THR A 84 13.64 7.63 -3.09
N GLU A 85 13.84 7.41 -4.39
CA GLU A 85 14.40 6.15 -4.90
C GLU A 85 15.85 6.02 -4.42
N THR A 86 16.20 4.84 -3.89
CA THR A 86 17.59 4.56 -3.53
C THR A 86 18.32 4.10 -4.79
N PRO A 87 19.33 4.83 -5.30
CA PRO A 87 20.04 4.42 -6.49
C PRO A 87 20.81 3.12 -6.21
N GLN A 88 20.68 2.14 -7.10
CA GLN A 88 21.45 0.91 -7.05
C GLN A 88 22.91 1.22 -7.39
N LEU A 89 23.84 0.90 -6.49
CA LEU A 89 25.27 1.00 -6.76
C LEU A 89 25.65 -0.07 -7.79
N THR A 90 26.12 0.34 -8.96
CA THR A 90 26.70 -0.57 -9.96
C THR A 90 28.05 -1.06 -9.43
N LEU A 91 28.13 -2.32 -9.01
CA LEU A 91 29.40 -2.93 -8.65
C LEU A 91 30.24 -3.11 -9.93
N PRO A 92 31.55 -2.78 -9.91
CA PRO A 92 32.41 -3.03 -11.05
C PRO A 92 32.49 -4.55 -11.30
N LEU A 93 32.20 -4.97 -12.53
CA LEU A 93 32.43 -6.33 -12.98
C LEU A 93 33.94 -6.60 -12.88
N ASN A 94 34.35 -7.52 -11.99
CA ASN A 94 35.75 -7.94 -11.90
C ASN A 94 36.16 -8.58 -13.23
N PRO A 95 37.24 -8.11 -13.89
CA PRO A 95 37.84 -8.86 -14.98
C PRO A 95 38.49 -10.12 -14.42
N THR A 96 38.21 -11.25 -15.07
CA THR A 96 38.79 -12.59 -14.85
C THR A 96 40.26 -12.65 -15.21
#